data_AF-T0NE63-F1
#
_entry.id   AF-T0NE63-F1
#
_cell.length_a   1.000
_cell.length_b   1.000
_cell.length_c   1.000
_cell.angle_alpha   90.00
_cell.angle_beta   90.00
_cell.angle_gamma   90.00
#
_symmetry.space_group_name_H-M   'P 1'
#
loop_
_entity.id
_entity.type
_entity.pdbx_description
1 polymer ?
#
loop_
_entity_poly.entity_id
_entity_poly.type
_entity_poly.pdbx_seq_one_letter_code
_entity_poly.pdbx_strand_id
1 'polypeptide(L)'
;MSKVLIYSIIPVLIGAVYFLVYQPQWFKDFLLAIGRNPTLTGRSLIWQGAVKAIEYKAFIGYGYGSFWTINPYSVLFILPIYRSIPVNAHNGFMDIMIDFGIIGAIIVFIWLGLTLRKTKKLMDYVSERNYKYLSFSLAYFLFILMYNLFETVFIRQKSVIYITLIIFANMVYRISKEEK
;
A
#
# COMPACT_ATOMS: atom_id res chain seq x y z
N MET A 1 -20.29 13.59 7.05
CA MET A 1 -18.98 13.70 7.76
C MET A 1 -18.44 15.09 7.49
N SER A 2 -18.16 15.91 8.50
CA SER A 2 -17.80 17.32 8.25
C SER A 2 -16.50 17.38 7.42
N LYS A 3 -16.48 18.24 6.40
CA LYS A 3 -15.30 18.45 5.54
C LYS A 3 -14.02 18.68 6.37
N VAL A 4 -14.18 19.27 7.55
CA VAL A 4 -13.14 19.50 8.57
C VAL A 4 -12.40 18.22 8.97
N LEU A 5 -13.10 17.08 9.16
CA LEU A 5 -12.47 15.82 9.58
C LEU A 5 -11.57 15.24 8.48
N ILE A 6 -12.00 15.33 7.21
CA ILE A 6 -11.21 14.85 6.07
C ILE A 6 -9.97 15.74 5.87
N TYR A 7 -10.12 17.06 6.01
CA TYR A 7 -9.01 18.00 5.87
C TYR A 7 -8.03 18.01 7.06
N SER A 8 -8.42 17.54 8.25
CA SER A 8 -7.50 17.41 9.39
C SER A 8 -6.78 16.06 9.43
N ILE A 9 -7.42 15.01 8.91
CA ILE A 9 -6.82 13.67 8.82
C ILE A 9 -5.67 13.66 7.80
N ILE A 10 -5.85 14.24 6.62
CA ILE A 10 -4.84 14.20 5.54
C ILE A 10 -3.48 14.83 5.94
N PRO A 11 -3.39 16.03 6.54
CA PRO A 11 -2.12 16.64 6.96
C PRO A 11 -1.44 15.87 8.08
N VAL A 12 -2.20 15.35 9.05
CA VAL A 12 -1.67 14.53 10.15
C VAL A 12 -1.07 13.24 9.59
N LEU A 13 -1.74 12.64 8.61
CA LEU A 13 -1.27 11.45 7.91
C LEU A 13 -0.04 11.72 7.05
N ILE A 14 0.02 12.86 6.35
CA ILE A 14 1.21 13.28 5.60
C ILE A 14 2.38 13.54 6.56
N GLY A 15 2.14 14.20 7.69
CA GLY A 15 3.14 14.43 8.73
C GLY A 15 3.66 13.12 9.34
N ALA A 16 2.77 12.16 9.60
CA ALA A 16 3.13 10.83 10.08
C ALA A 16 3.96 10.06 9.04
N VAL A 17 3.57 10.08 7.76
CA VAL A 17 4.33 9.45 6.67
C VAL A 17 5.69 10.12 6.48
N TYR A 18 5.76 11.46 6.52
CA TYR A 18 7.01 12.20 6.42
C TYR A 18 7.97 11.87 7.56
N PHE A 19 7.48 11.89 8.80
CA PHE A 19 8.26 11.52 9.98
C PHE A 19 8.75 10.07 9.88
N LEU A 20 7.88 9.16 9.40
CA LEU A 20 8.20 7.75 9.26
C LEU A 20 9.19 7.47 8.12
N VAL A 21 9.14 8.18 7.00
CA VAL A 21 10.06 7.97 5.87
C VAL A 21 11.41 8.64 6.13
N TYR A 22 11.41 9.87 6.66
CA TYR A 22 12.62 10.66 6.76
C TYR A 22 13.50 10.27 7.95
N GLN A 23 12.91 9.69 9.02
CA GLN A 23 13.58 9.22 10.24
C GLN A 23 14.77 10.14 10.62
N PRO A 24 14.48 11.34 11.16
CA PRO A 24 15.51 12.35 11.37
C PRO A 24 16.62 11.81 12.27
N GLN A 25 17.86 12.27 12.03
CA GLN A 25 19.06 11.68 12.65
C GLN A 25 18.95 11.64 14.18
N TRP A 26 18.42 12.69 14.81
CA TRP A 26 18.20 12.74 16.25
C TRP A 26 17.29 11.61 16.77
N PHE A 27 16.31 11.16 15.99
CA PHE A 27 15.40 10.08 16.38
C PHE A 27 16.10 8.73 16.30
N LYS A 28 16.95 8.53 15.30
CA LYS A 28 17.82 7.36 15.19
C LYS A 28 18.81 7.30 16.36
N ASP A 29 19.43 8.43 16.68
CA ASP A 29 20.39 8.53 17.79
C ASP A 29 19.70 8.29 19.14
N PHE A 30 18.48 8.81 19.32
CA PHE A 30 17.65 8.51 20.50
C PHE A 30 17.35 7.02 20.63
N LEU A 31 16.92 6.37 19.55
CA LEU A 31 16.65 4.92 19.56
C LEU A 31 17.91 4.14 19.94
N LEU A 32 19.06 4.48 19.37
CA LEU A 32 20.35 3.87 19.73
C LEU A 32 20.69 4.08 21.21
N ALA A 33 20.47 5.28 21.74
CA ALA A 33 20.74 5.62 23.14
C ALA A 33 19.91 4.79 24.12
N ILE A 34 18.70 4.37 23.74
CA ILE A 34 17.85 3.47 24.53
C ILE A 34 18.00 1.98 24.15
N GLY A 35 19.03 1.63 23.38
CA GLY A 35 19.32 0.25 22.97
C GLY A 35 18.34 -0.32 21.94
N ARG A 36 17.61 0.53 21.21
CA ARG A 36 16.68 0.15 20.14
C ARG A 36 17.34 0.32 18.77
N ASN A 37 17.01 -0.58 17.84
CA ASN A 37 17.53 -0.51 16.47
C ASN A 37 16.86 0.68 15.74
N PRO A 38 17.63 1.64 15.21
CA PRO A 38 17.11 2.84 14.54
C PRO A 38 16.62 2.60 13.12
N THR A 39 16.94 1.44 12.55
CA THR A 39 16.27 1.00 11.32
C THR A 39 14.84 0.64 11.70
N LEU A 40 13.85 1.06 10.92
CA LEU A 40 12.44 0.67 11.07
C LEU A 40 12.28 -0.86 10.97
N THR A 41 12.66 -1.62 12.01
CA THR A 41 12.66 -3.10 12.08
C THR A 41 13.50 -3.82 11.00
N GLY A 42 14.50 -3.17 10.38
CA GLY A 42 15.28 -3.74 9.28
C GLY A 42 14.71 -3.51 7.86
N ARG A 43 13.55 -2.85 7.74
CA ARG A 43 12.87 -2.58 6.45
C ARG A 43 13.71 -1.78 5.47
N SER A 44 14.49 -0.81 5.95
CA SER A 44 15.42 -0.03 5.12
C SER A 44 16.44 -0.90 4.39
N LEU A 45 16.84 -2.03 4.96
CA LEU A 45 17.76 -2.98 4.33
C LEU A 45 17.04 -3.82 3.28
N ILE A 46 15.82 -4.28 3.61
CA ILE A 46 14.94 -4.98 2.67
C ILE A 46 14.68 -4.11 1.43
N TRP A 47 14.37 -2.83 1.65
CA TRP A 47 14.07 -1.87 0.58
C TRP A 47 15.27 -1.59 -0.32
N GLN A 48 16.49 -1.53 0.23
CA GLN A 48 17.70 -1.39 -0.59
C GLN A 48 17.86 -2.56 -1.57
N GLY A 49 17.64 -3.80 -1.11
CA GLY A 49 17.69 -4.97 -1.99
C GLY A 49 16.50 -5.03 -2.95
N ALA A 50 15.30 -4.70 -2.47
CA ALA A 50 14.08 -4.65 -3.27
C ALA A 50 14.19 -3.65 -4.43
N VAL A 51 14.74 -2.46 -4.20
CA VAL A 51 14.95 -1.45 -5.26
C VAL A 51 15.87 -2.00 -6.36
N LYS A 52 16.99 -2.63 -6.00
CA LYS A 52 17.90 -3.26 -6.99
C LYS A 52 17.20 -4.37 -7.77
N ALA A 53 16.39 -5.19 -7.10
CA ALA A 53 15.60 -6.21 -7.77
C ALA A 53 14.55 -5.61 -8.71
N ILE A 54 13.86 -4.54 -8.30
CA ILE A 54 12.89 -3.83 -9.14
C ILE A 54 13.60 -3.26 -10.38
N GLU A 55 14.76 -2.63 -10.23
CA GLU A 55 15.55 -2.11 -11.36
C GLU A 55 15.93 -3.23 -12.35
N TYR A 56 16.29 -4.42 -11.85
CA TYR A 56 16.66 -5.56 -12.69
C TYR A 56 15.49 -6.12 -13.53
N LYS A 57 14.24 -6.10 -13.03
CA LYS A 57 13.03 -6.53 -13.76
C LYS A 57 11.90 -5.51 -13.68
N ALA A 58 12.17 -4.27 -14.09
CA ALA A 58 11.26 -3.15 -13.89
C ALA A 58 9.90 -3.28 -14.60
N PHE A 59 9.82 -3.98 -15.73
CA PHE A 59 8.60 -3.96 -16.57
C PHE A 59 7.51 -4.92 -16.10
N ILE A 60 7.87 -6.19 -15.93
CA ILE A 60 6.93 -7.30 -15.66
C ILE A 60 7.14 -7.92 -14.27
N GLY A 61 8.21 -7.56 -13.55
CA GLY A 61 8.52 -8.10 -12.24
C GLY A 61 8.97 -9.56 -12.27
N TYR A 62 8.74 -10.26 -11.16
CA TYR A 62 9.20 -11.63 -10.89
C TYR A 62 8.06 -12.66 -10.92
N GLY A 63 6.80 -12.21 -11.03
CA GLY A 63 5.63 -13.04 -10.91
C GLY A 63 5.11 -13.10 -9.47
N TYR A 64 3.79 -13.24 -9.35
CA TYR A 64 3.09 -13.15 -8.08
C TYR A 64 3.60 -14.13 -7.02
N GLY A 65 4.12 -13.59 -5.90
CA GLY A 65 4.52 -14.38 -4.74
C GLY A 65 5.78 -15.23 -4.95
N SER A 66 6.49 -15.05 -6.07
CA SER A 66 7.69 -15.81 -6.38
C SER A 66 8.93 -15.23 -5.68
N PHE A 67 9.05 -13.90 -5.61
CA PHE A 67 10.29 -13.23 -5.23
C PHE A 67 10.67 -13.45 -3.76
N TRP A 68 9.71 -13.38 -2.84
CA TRP A 68 9.94 -13.50 -1.39
C TRP A 68 10.08 -14.94 -0.89
N THR A 69 10.59 -15.81 -1.76
CA THR A 69 10.94 -17.21 -1.47
C THR A 69 12.45 -17.39 -1.68
N ILE A 70 12.99 -18.56 -1.36
CA ILE A 70 14.38 -18.89 -1.70
C ILE A 70 14.46 -19.11 -3.22
N ASN A 71 15.04 -18.15 -3.94
CA ASN A 71 15.25 -18.20 -5.39
C ASN A 71 16.51 -17.40 -5.76
N PRO A 72 17.03 -17.52 -7.01
CA PRO A 72 18.27 -16.85 -7.40
C PRO A 72 18.26 -15.34 -7.21
N TYR A 73 17.13 -14.66 -7.40
CA TYR A 73 17.02 -13.21 -7.32
C TYR A 73 16.96 -12.72 -5.87
N SER A 74 16.21 -13.39 -5.01
CA SER A 74 16.16 -13.04 -3.59
C SER A 74 17.48 -13.32 -2.88
N VAL A 75 18.16 -14.40 -3.26
CA VAL A 75 19.53 -14.71 -2.80
C VAL A 75 20.53 -13.66 -3.30
N LEU A 76 20.37 -13.15 -4.52
CA LEU A 76 21.25 -12.13 -5.09
C LEU A 76 21.06 -10.75 -4.44
N PHE A 77 19.80 -10.29 -4.31
CA PHE A 77 19.50 -8.90 -3.96
C PHE A 77 19.20 -8.68 -2.47
N ILE A 78 18.64 -9.68 -1.77
CA ILE A 78 18.16 -9.51 -0.38
C ILE A 78 19.14 -10.13 0.62
N LEU A 79 19.52 -11.39 0.41
CA LEU A 79 20.31 -12.16 1.37
C LEU A 79 21.63 -11.48 1.79
N PRO A 80 22.43 -10.85 0.90
CA PRO A 80 23.70 -10.23 1.28
C PRO A 80 23.52 -9.00 2.18
N ILE A 81 22.36 -8.33 2.09
CA ILE A 81 22.08 -7.07 2.78
C ILE A 81 21.31 -7.33 4.08
N TYR A 82 20.26 -8.17 4.01
CA TYR A 82 19.33 -8.42 5.11
C TYR A 82 19.64 -9.71 5.90
N ARG A 83 20.55 -10.55 5.41
CA ARG A 83 20.99 -11.82 6.03
C ARG A 83 19.89 -12.87 6.24
N SER A 84 18.71 -12.65 5.68
CA SER A 84 17.60 -13.59 5.62
C SER A 84 16.70 -13.26 4.42
N ILE A 85 15.73 -14.13 4.09
CA ILE A 85 14.70 -13.83 3.10
C ILE A 85 13.39 -13.51 3.85
N PRO A 86 12.91 -12.26 3.84
CA PRO A 86 11.66 -11.91 4.47
C PRO A 86 10.49 -12.41 3.61
N VAL A 87 9.30 -12.47 4.22
CA VAL A 87 8.08 -12.91 3.53
C VAL A 87 7.50 -11.85 2.59
N ASN A 88 7.90 -10.58 2.73
CA ASN A 88 7.49 -9.45 1.88
C ASN A 88 8.35 -8.20 2.13
N ALA A 89 8.10 -7.12 1.37
CA ALA A 89 8.76 -5.81 1.55
C ALA A 89 8.28 -5.01 2.77
N HIS A 90 7.21 -5.42 3.44
CA HIS A 90 6.40 -4.58 4.34
C HIS A 90 6.00 -3.24 3.69
N ASN A 91 5.77 -3.27 2.38
CA ASN A 91 5.36 -2.14 1.57
C ASN A 91 4.64 -2.70 0.34
N GLY A 92 3.32 -2.57 0.32
CA GLY A 92 2.47 -3.09 -0.75
C GLY A 92 2.79 -2.52 -2.13
N PHE A 93 3.31 -1.29 -2.21
CA PHE A 93 3.70 -0.68 -3.49
C PHE A 93 4.99 -1.27 -4.06
N MET A 94 6.00 -1.49 -3.20
CA MET A 94 7.21 -2.22 -3.61
C MET A 94 6.87 -3.65 -4.04
N ASP A 95 5.97 -4.29 -3.32
CA ASP A 95 5.55 -5.65 -3.66
C ASP A 95 4.77 -5.74 -4.97
N ILE A 96 3.95 -4.74 -5.31
CA ILE A 96 3.33 -4.66 -6.64
C ILE A 96 4.41 -4.53 -7.73
N MET A 97 5.43 -3.70 -7.52
CA MET A 97 6.54 -3.55 -8.46
C MET A 97 7.38 -4.83 -8.57
N ILE A 98 7.62 -5.53 -7.47
CA ILE A 98 8.34 -6.81 -7.48
C ILE A 98 7.52 -7.88 -8.19
N ASP A 99 6.25 -8.04 -7.84
CA ASP A 99 5.44 -9.13 -8.38
C ASP A 99 5.09 -8.89 -9.86
N PHE A 100 4.81 -7.64 -10.25
CA PHE A 100 4.22 -7.34 -11.56
C PHE A 100 4.90 -6.22 -12.37
N GLY A 101 5.95 -5.59 -11.81
CA GLY A 101 6.62 -4.47 -12.44
C GLY A 101 5.74 -3.25 -12.65
N ILE A 102 6.24 -2.30 -13.45
CA ILE A 102 5.56 -1.05 -13.73
C ILE A 102 4.24 -1.26 -14.48
N ILE A 103 4.13 -2.31 -15.29
CA ILE A 103 2.91 -2.62 -16.03
C ILE A 103 1.79 -2.97 -15.05
N GLY A 104 2.05 -3.89 -14.12
CA GLY A 104 1.06 -4.23 -13.09
C GLY A 104 0.75 -3.06 -12.17
N ALA A 105 1.76 -2.27 -11.79
CA ALA A 105 1.55 -1.06 -10.99
C ALA A 105 0.59 -0.08 -11.69
N ILE A 106 0.82 0.22 -12.98
CA ILE A 106 -0.04 1.09 -13.77
C ILE A 106 -1.47 0.57 -13.80
N ILE A 107 -1.68 -0.73 -14.03
CA ILE A 107 -3.01 -1.34 -14.06
C ILE A 107 -3.72 -1.15 -12.70
N VAL A 108 -3.02 -1.42 -11.59
CA VAL A 108 -3.57 -1.26 -10.23
C VAL A 108 -3.93 0.21 -9.97
N PHE A 109 -3.06 1.16 -10.30
CA PHE A 109 -3.31 2.58 -10.09
C PHE A 109 -4.43 3.13 -10.98
N ILE A 110 -4.56 2.66 -12.23
CA ILE A 110 -5.69 3.00 -13.09
C ILE A 110 -6.99 2.48 -12.48
N TRP A 111 -7.03 1.21 -12.06
CA TRP A 111 -8.23 0.63 -11.44
C TRP A 111 -8.63 1.37 -10.16
N LEU A 112 -7.66 1.72 -9.31
CA LEU A 112 -7.87 2.54 -8.12
C LEU A 112 -8.42 3.92 -8.48
N GLY A 113 -7.81 4.61 -9.46
CA GLY A 113 -8.23 5.93 -9.91
C GLY A 113 -9.64 5.95 -10.48
N LEU A 114 -10.00 4.94 -11.30
CA LEU A 114 -11.34 4.80 -11.85
C LEU A 114 -12.38 4.53 -10.75
N THR A 115 -12.05 3.68 -9.78
CA THR A 115 -12.93 3.39 -8.64
C THR A 115 -13.18 4.64 -7.80
N LEU A 116 -12.14 5.39 -7.44
CA LEU A 116 -12.25 6.64 -6.69
C LEU A 116 -13.08 7.70 -7.44
N ARG A 117 -12.81 7.89 -8.74
CA ARG A 117 -13.57 8.83 -9.58
C ARG A 117 -15.04 8.46 -9.64
N LYS A 118 -15.34 7.17 -9.77
CA LYS A 118 -16.71 6.65 -9.83
C LYS A 118 -17.43 6.84 -8.49
N THR A 119 -16.81 6.46 -7.38
CA THR A 119 -17.36 6.66 -6.02
C THR A 119 -17.68 8.13 -5.78
N LYS A 120 -16.76 9.05 -6.10
CA LYS A 120 -16.97 10.48 -5.91
C LYS A 120 -18.17 10.99 -6.72
N LYS A 121 -18.29 10.61 -8.00
CA LYS A 121 -19.43 11.02 -8.84
C LYS A 121 -20.76 10.50 -8.30
N LEU A 122 -20.80 9.24 -7.85
CA LEU A 122 -22.02 8.64 -7.29
C LEU A 122 -22.52 9.38 -6.06
N MET A 123 -21.60 9.85 -5.21
CA MET A 123 -21.97 10.54 -3.96
C MET A 123 -22.80 11.82 -4.18
N ASP A 124 -22.83 12.39 -5.38
CA ASP A 124 -23.57 13.62 -5.67
C ASP A 124 -25.07 13.40 -5.87
N TYR A 125 -25.52 12.16 -6.14
CA TYR A 125 -26.91 11.89 -6.54
C TYR A 125 -27.55 10.64 -5.92
N VAL A 126 -26.83 9.89 -5.09
CA VAL A 126 -27.40 8.71 -4.41
C VAL A 126 -28.25 9.09 -3.20
N SER A 127 -29.16 8.19 -2.80
CA SER A 127 -29.90 8.30 -1.54
C SER A 127 -28.98 8.45 -0.31
N GLU A 128 -29.48 9.04 0.78
CA GLU A 128 -28.70 9.21 2.03
C GLU A 128 -28.16 7.87 2.58
N ARG A 129 -28.93 6.80 2.41
CA ARG A 129 -28.51 5.44 2.80
C ARG A 129 -27.28 5.01 2.01
N ASN A 130 -27.34 5.12 0.68
CA ASN A 130 -26.23 4.75 -0.21
C ASN A 130 -25.02 5.68 -0.05
N TYR A 131 -25.26 6.96 0.26
CA TYR A 131 -24.20 7.92 0.57
C TYR A 131 -23.34 7.48 1.77
N LYS A 132 -23.95 6.96 2.84
CA LYS A 132 -23.22 6.45 4.01
C LYS A 132 -22.31 5.28 3.64
N TYR A 133 -22.81 4.33 2.85
CA TYR A 133 -22.01 3.19 2.38
C TYR A 133 -20.86 3.61 1.48
N LEU A 134 -21.09 4.50 0.51
CA LEU A 134 -20.04 5.02 -0.37
C LEU A 134 -18.98 5.83 0.40
N SER A 135 -19.40 6.63 1.38
CA SER A 135 -18.50 7.38 2.25
C SER A 135 -17.58 6.45 3.06
N PHE A 136 -18.15 5.38 3.63
CA PHE A 136 -17.38 4.38 4.35
C PHE A 136 -16.41 3.63 3.45
N SER A 137 -16.85 3.20 2.26
CA SER A 137 -15.97 2.59 1.27
C SER A 137 -14.81 3.51 0.91
N LEU A 138 -15.07 4.80 0.65
CA LEU A 138 -14.03 5.76 0.32
C LEU A 138 -13.00 5.92 1.45
N ALA A 139 -13.46 6.04 2.70
CA ALA A 139 -12.58 6.10 3.86
C ALA A 139 -11.72 4.83 3.99
N TYR A 140 -12.31 3.66 3.76
CA TYR A 140 -11.59 2.39 3.78
C TYR A 140 -10.58 2.26 2.64
N PHE A 141 -10.91 2.73 1.43
CA PHE A 141 -9.96 2.81 0.31
C PHE A 141 -8.73 3.65 0.67
N LEU A 142 -8.94 4.83 1.25
CA LEU A 142 -7.85 5.71 1.70
C LEU A 142 -7.02 5.04 2.80
N PHE A 143 -7.67 4.42 3.78
CA PHE A 143 -7.00 3.65 4.82
C PHE A 143 -6.12 2.55 4.23
N ILE A 144 -6.59 1.78 3.25
CA ILE A 144 -5.81 0.72 2.61
C ILE A 144 -4.58 1.28 1.89
N LEU A 145 -4.74 2.37 1.12
CA LEU A 145 -3.61 2.97 0.41
C LEU A 145 -2.50 3.39 1.38
N MET A 146 -2.91 3.96 2.51
CA MET A 146 -2.00 4.34 3.57
C MET A 146 -1.38 3.16 4.30
N TYR A 147 -2.20 2.17 4.64
CA TYR A 147 -1.74 0.98 5.33
C TYR A 147 -0.74 0.20 4.46
N ASN A 148 -0.88 0.25 3.13
CA ASN A 148 0.08 -0.35 2.19
C ASN A 148 1.44 0.35 2.13
N LEU A 149 1.60 1.56 2.70
CA LEU A 149 2.92 2.16 2.89
C LEU A 149 3.73 1.42 3.98
N PHE A 150 3.04 0.78 4.92
CA PHE A 150 3.62 0.18 6.11
C PHE A 150 3.50 -1.33 6.14
N GLU A 151 2.56 -1.91 5.43
CA GLU A 151 2.42 -3.35 5.37
C GLU A 151 2.07 -3.81 3.96
N THR A 152 2.35 -5.08 3.71
CA THR A 152 1.97 -5.70 2.45
C THR A 152 0.58 -6.30 2.57
N VAL A 153 -0.37 -5.70 1.88
CA VAL A 153 -1.78 -6.04 2.05
C VAL A 153 -2.50 -6.15 0.73
N PHE A 154 -2.05 -5.39 -0.27
CA PHE A 154 -2.53 -5.47 -1.64
C PHE A 154 -2.25 -6.85 -2.25
N ILE A 155 -3.28 -7.41 -2.88
CA ILE A 155 -3.20 -8.60 -3.74
C ILE A 155 -2.55 -9.79 -3.01
N ARG A 156 -2.68 -9.95 -1.69
CA ARG A 156 -2.20 -11.15 -1.00
C ARG A 156 -3.33 -12.16 -0.80
N GLN A 157 -3.08 -13.44 -1.13
CA GLN A 157 -4.07 -14.53 -1.17
C GLN A 157 -4.87 -14.75 0.13
N LYS A 158 -4.41 -14.24 1.28
CA LYS A 158 -5.08 -14.38 2.59
C LYS A 158 -5.34 -13.05 3.29
N SER A 159 -5.27 -11.94 2.56
CA SER A 159 -5.50 -10.61 3.12
C SER A 159 -7.00 -10.35 3.21
N VAL A 160 -7.55 -10.40 4.43
CA VAL A 160 -8.93 -9.99 4.73
C VAL A 160 -9.19 -8.59 4.19
N ILE A 161 -8.20 -7.70 4.32
CA ILE A 161 -8.27 -6.32 3.87
C ILE A 161 -8.43 -6.22 2.34
N TYR A 162 -7.74 -7.07 1.58
CA TYR A 162 -7.90 -7.14 0.13
C TYR A 162 -9.27 -7.68 -0.28
N ILE A 163 -9.80 -8.68 0.43
CA ILE A 163 -11.16 -9.19 0.17
C ILE A 163 -12.20 -8.08 0.41
N THR A 164 -12.09 -7.35 1.52
CA THR A 164 -12.98 -6.24 1.83
C THR A 164 -12.89 -5.11 0.78
N LEU A 165 -11.69 -4.84 0.25
CA LEU A 165 -11.50 -3.91 -0.87
C LEU A 165 -12.31 -4.32 -2.11
N ILE A 166 -12.26 -5.60 -2.48
CA ILE A 166 -13.02 -6.15 -3.62
C ILE A 166 -14.52 -6.01 -3.37
N ILE A 167 -15.00 -6.30 -2.15
CA ILE A 167 -16.41 -6.15 -1.78
C ILE A 167 -16.87 -4.70 -1.98
N PHE A 168 -16.08 -3.72 -1.53
CA PHE A 168 -16.43 -2.31 -1.71
C PHE A 168 -16.38 -1.86 -3.16
N ALA A 169 -15.39 -2.30 -3.95
CA ALA A 169 -15.37 -2.03 -5.37
C ALA A 169 -16.63 -2.55 -6.09
N ASN A 170 -17.07 -3.76 -5.73
CA ASN A 170 -18.30 -4.36 -6.25
C ASN A 170 -19.55 -3.62 -5.78
N MET A 171 -19.60 -3.18 -4.52
CA MET A 171 -20.71 -2.39 -3.99
C MET A 171 -20.86 -1.05 -4.72
N VAL A 172 -19.75 -0.33 -4.95
CA VAL A 172 -19.72 0.91 -5.75
C VAL A 172 -20.24 0.64 -7.17
N TYR A 173 -19.81 -0.47 -7.77
CA TYR A 173 -20.29 -0.87 -9.09
C TYR A 173 -21.79 -1.18 -9.11
N ARG A 174 -22.31 -1.88 -8.10
CA ARG A 174 -23.72 -2.23 -7.99
C ARG A 174 -24.61 -1.00 -7.79
N ILE A 175 -24.29 -0.13 -6.84
CA ILE A 175 -25.02 1.12 -6.59
C ILE A 175 -25.08 1.96 -7.88
N SER A 176 -24.01 1.99 -8.66
CA SER A 176 -23.98 2.73 -9.93
C SER A 176 -24.89 2.21 -11.03
N LYS A 177 -25.36 0.97 -10.91
CA LYS A 177 -26.32 0.37 -11.85
C LYS A 177 -27.76 0.53 -11.37
N GLU A 178 -27.97 0.53 -10.07
CA GLU A 178 -29.32 0.64 -9.46
C GLU A 178 -29.83 2.09 -9.45
N GLU A 179 -28.94 3.09 -9.41
CA GLU A 179 -29.27 4.52 -9.35
C GLU A 179 -29.13 5.21 -10.73
N LYS A 180 -29.25 4.44 -11.82
CA LYS A 180 -29.37 4.92 -13.21
C LYS A 180 -30.79 4.71 -13.69
#